data_AF-A0A923DLE2-F1
#
_entry.id   AF-A0A923DLE2-F1
#
_cell.length_a   1.000
_cell.length_b   1.000
_cell.length_c   1.000
_cell.angle_alpha   90.00
_cell.angle_beta   90.00
_cell.angle_gamma   90.00
#
_symmetry.space_group_name_H-M   'P 1'
#
loop_
_entity.id
_entity.type
_entity.pdbx_description
1 polymer ?
#
loop_
_entity_poly.entity_id
_entity_poly.type
_entity_poly.pdbx_seq_one_letter_code
_entity_poly.pdbx_strand_id
1 'polypeptide(L)'
;VKINWRGYHYDFNLRGGLKKIAGRPSVWPEPQDVLKRTDGNHFIYYGTFGYESSYDLIKNYYVPFNGRYDCDIFPAKPLEGRHVGQALDAFDGLVEEAGRLAESTGCDRPREFLRKIAARGREGLAKEARTLHDIIGADLPVLPPDTIDVDYEVIPLIVAEGCRYRCRFCRFKTAGGFRVRSRQNIAAQIRALKDLYGDDLVNYNSLVLGQNDALAAGADILISTAQMAYDLLNLSSSFHRGQPNLFIFGSVDSFLEADHSLFDGLDRLPYLTSVNIGLESPDQETLDRLGKPLQADRVREAFQKMQEVNRSWSNITVSCNFVLGSDLPSRNVEAIQAMLGEETKVKDKGVAYLSPLIGASQRRQILKEFGEIKRTSPLPVFIYMAQML
;
A
#
# COMPACT_ATOMS: atom_id res chain seq x y z
N VAL A 1 12.41 -18.04 5.95
CA VAL A 1 13.63 -18.65 6.53
C VAL A 1 14.60 -17.55 6.90
N LYS A 2 15.30 -17.65 8.04
CA LYS A 2 16.26 -16.62 8.50
C LYS A 2 17.69 -17.13 8.40
N ILE A 3 18.61 -16.32 7.90
CA ILE A 3 20.04 -16.65 7.79
C ILE A 3 20.88 -15.50 8.35
N ASN A 4 21.86 -15.83 9.18
CA ASN A 4 22.83 -14.88 9.70
C ASN A 4 24.08 -14.91 8.83
N TRP A 5 24.51 -13.77 8.31
CA TRP A 5 25.69 -13.69 7.45
C TRP A 5 26.40 -12.35 7.62
N ARG A 6 27.70 -12.41 7.94
CA ARG A 6 28.58 -11.24 8.10
C ARG A 6 28.02 -10.13 8.99
N GLY A 7 27.31 -10.50 10.06
CA GLY A 7 26.71 -9.56 11.01
C GLY A 7 25.31 -9.07 10.65
N TYR A 8 24.78 -9.45 9.49
CA TYR A 8 23.41 -9.19 9.05
C TYR A 8 22.49 -10.38 9.29
N HIS A 9 21.19 -10.09 9.36
CA HIS A 9 20.08 -11.01 9.46
C HIS A 9 19.24 -10.90 8.19
N TYR A 10 19.21 -11.97 7.38
CA TYR A 10 18.46 -12.03 6.13
C TYR A 10 17.23 -12.93 6.29
N ASP A 11 16.06 -12.37 6.04
CA ASP A 11 14.80 -13.10 6.01
C ASP A 11 14.40 -13.37 4.56
N PHE A 12 14.09 -14.63 4.26
CA PHE A 12 13.72 -15.12 2.93
C PHE A 12 12.30 -15.69 2.92
N ASN A 13 11.62 -15.56 1.78
CA ASN A 13 10.34 -16.22 1.53
C ASN A 13 10.54 -17.71 1.16
N LEU A 14 9.45 -18.48 0.94
CA LEU A 14 9.55 -19.91 0.62
C LEU A 14 10.13 -20.19 -0.77
N ARG A 15 10.06 -19.19 -1.65
CA ARG A 15 10.72 -19.17 -2.95
C ARG A 15 12.22 -18.85 -2.84
N GLY A 16 12.76 -18.53 -1.67
CA GLY A 16 14.18 -18.16 -1.49
C GLY A 16 14.50 -16.74 -1.94
N GLY A 17 13.50 -15.89 -2.18
CA GLY A 17 13.68 -14.48 -2.43
C GLY A 17 13.84 -13.70 -1.12
N LEU A 18 14.70 -12.67 -1.14
CA LEU A 18 14.93 -11.78 -0.01
C LEU A 18 13.63 -11.04 0.37
N LYS A 19 13.22 -11.09 1.64
CA LYS A 19 12.11 -10.29 2.20
C LYS A 19 12.61 -9.12 3.05
N LYS A 20 13.49 -9.38 4.02
CA LYS A 20 13.94 -8.36 4.99
C LYS A 20 15.42 -8.50 5.32
N ILE A 21 16.05 -7.38 5.63
CA ILE A 21 17.41 -7.29 6.14
C ILE A 21 17.37 -6.48 7.45
N ALA A 22 18.03 -7.00 8.47
CA ALA A 22 18.41 -6.26 9.66
C ALA A 22 19.87 -6.57 9.99
N GLY A 23 20.44 -5.97 11.03
CA GLY A 23 21.81 -6.31 11.43
C GLY A 23 22.15 -5.95 12.86
N ARG A 24 23.34 -6.40 13.26
CA ARG A 24 23.91 -6.07 14.57
C ARG A 24 24.39 -4.62 14.60
N PRO A 25 24.48 -3.99 15.79
CA PRO A 25 24.96 -2.60 15.94
C PRO A 25 26.30 -2.29 15.25
N SER A 26 27.16 -3.28 15.04
CA SER A 26 28.45 -3.11 14.38
C SER A 26 28.37 -2.86 12.86
N VAL A 27 27.27 -3.25 12.22
CA VAL A 27 27.07 -3.17 10.75
C VAL A 27 25.75 -2.51 10.35
N TRP A 28 24.86 -2.27 11.32
CA TRP A 28 23.53 -1.72 11.10
C TRP A 28 23.27 -0.62 12.14
N PRO A 29 22.83 0.58 11.75
CA PRO A 29 22.78 1.73 12.66
C PRO A 29 21.91 1.50 13.90
N GLU A 30 20.69 1.01 13.70
CA GLU A 30 19.71 0.79 14.77
C GLU A 30 19.18 -0.64 14.70
N PRO A 31 19.34 -1.48 15.74
CA PRO A 31 18.96 -2.90 15.68
C PRO A 31 17.48 -3.19 15.41
N GLN A 32 16.62 -2.19 15.64
CA GLN A 32 15.18 -2.28 15.40
C GLN A 32 14.79 -1.83 13.98
N ASP A 33 15.68 -1.14 13.27
CA ASP A 33 15.43 -0.73 11.91
C ASP A 33 15.52 -1.93 10.97
N VAL A 34 14.66 -1.94 9.95
CA VAL A 34 14.57 -3.06 9.00
C VAL A 34 14.47 -2.55 7.58
N LEU A 35 15.27 -3.11 6.69
CA LEU A 35 15.14 -2.91 5.25
C LEU A 35 14.31 -4.03 4.65
N LYS A 36 13.11 -3.73 4.17
CA LYS A 36 12.20 -4.68 3.54
C LYS A 36 12.23 -4.53 2.02
N ARG A 37 12.26 -5.64 1.29
CA ARG A 37 12.04 -5.69 -0.16
C ARG A 37 10.55 -5.90 -0.44
N THR A 38 9.99 -5.14 -1.37
CA THR A 38 8.64 -5.31 -1.89
C THR A 38 8.62 -6.31 -3.04
N ASP A 39 7.45 -6.80 -3.45
CA ASP A 39 7.37 -7.77 -4.56
C ASP A 39 7.69 -7.14 -5.92
N GLY A 40 7.41 -5.83 -6.08
CA GLY A 40 7.89 -4.99 -7.19
C GLY A 40 9.40 -4.70 -7.15
N ASN A 41 10.15 -5.33 -6.24
CA ASN A 41 11.60 -5.18 -6.08
C ASN A 41 12.04 -3.74 -5.76
N HIS A 42 11.20 -3.01 -5.03
CA HIS A 42 11.56 -1.79 -4.33
C HIS A 42 11.96 -2.10 -2.88
N PHE A 43 12.48 -1.08 -2.19
CA PHE A 43 12.86 -1.21 -0.79
C PHE A 43 12.09 -0.20 0.06
N ILE A 44 11.64 -0.67 1.22
CA ILE A 44 11.08 0.14 2.29
C ILE A 44 12.02 0.02 3.49
N TYR A 45 12.60 1.12 3.93
CA TYR A 45 13.35 1.18 5.18
C TYR A 45 12.38 1.57 6.30
N TYR A 46 12.19 0.69 7.27
CA TYR A 46 11.43 0.94 8.49
C TYR A 46 12.36 1.48 9.55
N GLY A 47 12.29 2.79 9.78
CA GLY A 47 13.12 3.46 10.75
C GLY A 47 12.38 3.76 12.06
N THR A 48 13.10 3.68 13.17
CA THR A 48 12.65 4.10 14.51
C THR A 48 12.65 5.61 14.74
N PHE A 49 12.90 6.40 13.69
CA PHE A 49 12.93 7.87 13.77
C PHE A 49 11.61 8.42 14.32
N GLY A 50 11.67 9.07 15.49
CA GLY A 50 10.50 9.67 16.12
C GLY A 50 9.49 8.64 16.64
N TYR A 51 9.95 7.44 17.02
CA TYR A 51 9.14 6.33 17.55
C TYR A 51 8.03 6.78 18.51
N GLU A 52 8.32 7.68 19.45
CA GLU A 52 7.37 8.22 20.45
C GLU A 52 6.15 8.95 19.84
N SER A 53 6.22 9.39 18.59
CA SER A 53 5.15 10.15 17.90
C SER A 53 4.72 9.56 16.54
N SER A 54 5.46 8.57 16.03
CA SER A 54 5.24 7.97 14.71
C SER A 54 3.83 7.40 14.56
N TYR A 55 3.36 6.61 15.54
CA TYR A 55 2.02 6.02 15.47
C TYR A 55 0.93 7.09 15.43
N ASP A 56 1.09 8.16 16.22
CA ASP A 56 0.15 9.28 16.25
C ASP A 56 0.09 10.00 14.89
N LEU A 57 1.23 10.12 14.21
CA LEU A 57 1.32 10.79 12.91
C LEU A 57 0.86 9.90 11.76
N ILE A 58 1.28 8.63 11.70
CA ILE A 58 1.18 7.81 10.48
C ILE A 58 0.54 6.43 10.68
N LYS A 59 -0.06 6.14 11.85
CA LYS A 59 -0.67 4.83 12.18
C LYS A 59 0.34 3.67 12.21
N ASN A 60 1.63 3.95 12.34
CA ASN A 60 2.68 2.93 12.42
C ASN A 60 3.81 3.39 13.34
N TYR A 61 4.35 2.45 14.13
CA TYR A 61 5.46 2.70 15.06
C TYR A 61 6.81 2.86 14.36
N TYR A 62 6.93 2.40 13.13
CA TYR A 62 8.12 2.53 12.30
C TYR A 62 7.78 3.36 11.07
N VAL A 63 8.58 4.37 10.79
CA VAL A 63 8.38 5.24 9.64
C VAL A 63 8.85 4.51 8.38
N PRO A 64 7.98 4.26 7.38
CA PRO A 64 8.34 3.56 6.16
C PRO A 64 8.87 4.53 5.10
N PHE A 65 10.17 4.50 4.85
CA PHE A 65 10.84 5.29 3.81
C PHE A 65 11.01 4.46 2.54
N ASN A 66 10.67 5.01 1.37
CA ASN A 66 10.86 4.35 0.07
C ASN A 66 11.77 5.13 -0.89
N GLY A 67 12.23 6.32 -0.51
CA GLY A 67 13.19 7.11 -1.28
C GLY A 67 12.60 7.78 -2.52
N ARG A 68 11.29 7.63 -2.78
CA ARG A 68 10.61 8.21 -3.95
C ARG A 68 9.51 9.18 -3.58
N TYR A 69 8.68 8.81 -2.62
CA TYR A 69 7.54 9.59 -2.15
C TYR A 69 7.65 9.89 -0.65
N ASP A 70 8.87 9.95 -0.14
CA ASP A 70 9.12 10.27 1.26
C ASP A 70 8.53 11.66 1.56
N CYS A 71 7.75 11.70 2.63
CA CYS A 71 7.09 12.93 3.06
C CYS A 71 8.12 13.90 3.65
N ASP A 72 8.05 15.18 3.24
CA ASP A 72 8.93 16.26 3.73
C ASP A 72 8.89 16.46 5.26
N ILE A 73 7.93 15.84 5.96
CA ILE A 73 7.85 15.78 7.41
C ILE A 73 9.02 15.00 8.02
N PHE A 74 9.53 13.99 7.32
CA PHE A 74 10.63 13.14 7.77
C PHE A 74 11.87 13.40 6.89
N PRO A 75 12.81 14.27 7.32
CA PRO A 75 13.97 14.64 6.50
C PRO A 75 15.02 13.53 6.38
N ALA A 76 14.87 12.43 7.12
CA ALA A 76 15.80 11.31 7.09
C ALA A 76 15.75 10.61 5.73
N LYS A 77 16.93 10.20 5.25
CA LYS A 77 17.09 9.45 4.00
C LYS A 77 17.86 8.16 4.22
N PRO A 78 17.32 7.22 5.02
CA PRO A 78 18.07 6.04 5.44
C PRO A 78 18.48 5.14 4.26
N LEU A 79 17.68 5.12 3.18
CA LEU A 79 17.99 4.36 1.96
C LEU A 79 19.24 4.85 1.22
N GLU A 80 19.65 6.11 1.39
CA GLU A 80 20.89 6.66 0.81
C GLU A 80 22.14 6.32 1.68
N GLY A 81 21.94 5.67 2.83
CA GLY A 81 23.01 5.33 3.76
C GLY A 81 23.93 4.21 3.29
N ARG A 82 25.24 4.34 3.56
CA ARG A 82 26.25 3.31 3.21
C ARG A 82 25.94 1.91 3.76
N HIS A 83 25.29 1.83 4.91
CA HIS A 83 24.91 0.56 5.55
C HIS A 83 23.94 -0.26 4.70
N VAL A 84 23.02 0.40 3.95
CA VAL A 84 22.13 -0.28 3.01
C VAL A 84 22.92 -0.91 1.87
N GLY A 85 23.83 -0.15 1.26
CA GLY A 85 24.73 -0.66 0.20
C GLY A 85 25.56 -1.85 0.69
N GLN A 86 26.20 -1.72 1.85
CA GLN A 86 27.02 -2.79 2.45
C GLN A 86 26.21 -4.05 2.76
N ALA A 87 24.95 -3.90 3.20
CA ALA A 87 24.07 -5.03 3.46
C ALA A 87 23.66 -5.77 2.18
N LEU A 88 23.48 -5.04 1.07
CA LEU A 88 23.19 -5.61 -0.24
C LEU A 88 24.42 -6.27 -0.88
N ASP A 89 25.62 -5.70 -0.70
CA ASP A 89 26.86 -6.34 -1.15
C ASP A 89 27.16 -7.62 -0.35
N ALA A 90 26.89 -7.61 0.96
CA ALA A 90 26.97 -8.80 1.79
C ALA A 90 25.93 -9.87 1.39
N PHE A 91 24.75 -9.44 0.92
CA PHE A 91 23.73 -10.34 0.37
C PHE A 91 24.21 -11.03 -0.90
N ASP A 92 24.85 -10.32 -1.82
CA ASP A 92 25.42 -10.95 -3.02
C ASP A 92 26.45 -12.04 -2.66
N GLY A 93 27.32 -11.75 -1.69
CA GLY A 93 28.26 -12.77 -1.18
C GLY A 93 27.56 -13.97 -0.51
N LEU A 94 26.39 -13.77 0.11
CA LEU A 94 25.57 -14.86 0.65
C LEU A 94 24.95 -15.70 -0.47
N VAL A 95 24.50 -15.08 -1.55
CA VAL A 95 23.91 -15.76 -2.72
C VAL A 95 24.94 -16.67 -3.40
N GLU A 96 26.16 -16.17 -3.60
CA GLU A 96 27.27 -16.98 -4.13
C GLU A 96 27.60 -18.16 -3.20
N GLU A 97 27.68 -17.91 -1.89
CA GLU A 97 27.96 -18.97 -0.92
C GLU A 97 26.86 -20.02 -0.84
N ALA A 98 25.59 -19.60 -0.94
CA ALA A 98 24.47 -20.52 -0.99
C ALA A 98 24.58 -21.48 -2.18
N GLY A 99 25.04 -20.99 -3.34
CA GLY A 99 25.32 -21.82 -4.51
C GLY A 99 26.37 -22.91 -4.21
N ARG A 100 27.51 -22.51 -3.64
CA ARG A 100 28.60 -23.45 -3.27
C ARG A 100 28.16 -24.48 -2.22
N LEU A 101 27.42 -24.04 -1.20
CA LEU A 101 26.92 -24.93 -0.15
C LEU A 101 25.85 -25.89 -0.66
N ALA A 102 25.05 -25.49 -1.65
CA ALA A 102 24.09 -26.37 -2.29
C ALA A 102 24.75 -27.54 -3.03
N GLU A 103 25.98 -27.39 -3.52
CA GLU A 103 26.70 -28.47 -4.21
C GLU A 103 27.33 -29.46 -3.21
N SER A 104 27.75 -28.98 -2.05
CA SER A 104 28.49 -29.77 -1.06
C SER A 104 27.62 -30.37 0.05
N THR A 105 26.42 -29.85 0.30
CA THR A 105 25.56 -30.37 1.36
C THR A 105 24.99 -31.75 0.99
N GLY A 106 25.02 -32.69 1.95
CA GLY A 106 24.48 -34.05 1.79
C GLY A 106 22.95 -34.15 1.97
N CYS A 107 22.30 -33.11 2.49
CA CYS A 107 20.87 -33.14 2.85
C CYS A 107 20.00 -32.43 1.81
N ASP A 108 18.94 -33.10 1.33
CA ASP A 108 18.10 -32.58 0.23
C ASP A 108 17.35 -31.29 0.54
N ARG A 109 16.76 -31.16 1.73
CA ARG A 109 15.95 -29.98 2.07
C ARG A 109 16.78 -28.68 2.16
N PRO A 110 17.91 -28.62 2.91
CA PRO A 110 18.81 -27.47 2.85
C PRO A 110 19.36 -27.22 1.44
N ARG A 111 19.71 -28.30 0.70
CA ARG A 111 20.20 -28.21 -0.68
C ARG A 111 19.21 -27.45 -1.58
N GLU A 112 17.95 -27.85 -1.58
CA GLU A 112 16.92 -27.26 -2.41
C GLU A 112 16.71 -25.78 -2.08
N PHE A 113 16.65 -25.44 -0.78
CA PHE A 113 16.45 -24.06 -0.36
C PHE A 113 17.66 -23.16 -0.68
N LEU A 114 18.88 -23.66 -0.51
CA LEU A 114 20.09 -22.93 -0.89
C LEU A 114 20.15 -22.68 -2.41
N ARG A 115 19.71 -23.64 -3.24
CA ARG A 115 19.54 -23.42 -4.69
C ARG A 115 18.53 -22.32 -5.00
N LYS A 116 17.42 -22.27 -4.25
CA LYS A 116 16.41 -21.21 -4.40
C LYS A 116 16.98 -19.82 -4.09
N ILE A 117 17.81 -19.70 -3.05
CA ILE A 117 18.53 -18.46 -2.72
C ILE A 117 19.55 -18.10 -3.82
N ALA A 118 20.38 -19.06 -4.23
CA ALA A 118 21.41 -18.86 -5.26
C ALA A 118 20.82 -18.34 -6.59
N ALA A 119 19.63 -18.85 -6.96
CA ALA A 119 18.91 -18.39 -8.15
C ALA A 119 18.26 -17.00 -8.01
N ARG A 120 18.17 -16.46 -6.79
CA ARG A 120 17.47 -15.21 -6.44
C ARG A 120 18.42 -14.18 -5.81
N GLY A 121 19.60 -14.04 -6.41
CA GLY A 121 20.39 -12.82 -6.27
C GLY A 121 19.67 -11.59 -6.85
N ARG A 122 20.30 -10.41 -6.79
CA ARG A 122 19.67 -9.15 -7.21
C ARG A 122 19.09 -9.18 -8.62
N GLU A 123 19.79 -9.79 -9.58
CA GLU A 123 19.29 -9.94 -10.96
C GLU A 123 18.06 -10.86 -11.05
N GLY A 124 18.09 -11.99 -10.33
CA GLY A 124 16.97 -12.93 -10.26
C GLY A 124 15.73 -12.30 -9.66
N LEU A 125 15.88 -11.53 -8.57
CA LEU A 125 14.79 -10.78 -7.95
C LEU A 125 14.23 -9.69 -8.88
N ALA A 126 15.10 -8.98 -9.60
CA ALA A 126 14.65 -7.99 -10.58
C ALA A 126 13.90 -8.63 -11.76
N LYS A 127 14.31 -9.83 -12.20
CA LYS A 127 13.59 -10.60 -13.22
C LYS A 127 12.22 -11.05 -12.72
N GLU A 128 12.14 -11.53 -11.48
CA GLU A 128 10.88 -11.94 -10.87
C GLU A 128 9.88 -10.77 -10.76
N ALA A 129 10.35 -9.59 -10.36
CA ALA A 129 9.51 -8.39 -10.35
C ALA A 129 9.05 -7.97 -11.76
N ARG A 130 9.92 -8.07 -12.78
CA ARG A 130 9.47 -7.86 -14.18
C ARG A 130 8.37 -8.83 -14.58
N THR A 131 8.52 -10.12 -14.25
CA THR A 131 7.46 -11.11 -14.47
C THR A 131 6.17 -10.73 -13.76
N LEU A 132 6.23 -10.25 -12.51
CA LEU A 132 5.06 -9.75 -11.80
C LEU A 132 4.40 -8.59 -12.56
N HIS A 133 5.16 -7.59 -12.96
CA HIS A 133 4.68 -6.44 -13.74
C HIS A 133 4.07 -6.86 -15.09
N ASP A 134 4.64 -7.85 -15.77
CA ASP A 134 4.11 -8.40 -17.02
C ASP A 134 2.78 -9.13 -16.78
N ILE A 135 2.66 -9.93 -15.72
CA ILE A 135 1.42 -10.62 -15.33
C ILE A 135 0.34 -9.60 -14.99
N ILE A 136 0.67 -8.60 -14.19
CA ILE A 136 -0.29 -7.57 -13.81
C ILE A 136 -0.53 -6.54 -14.92
N GLY A 137 0.32 -6.51 -15.93
CA GLY A 137 0.26 -5.58 -17.07
C GLY A 137 0.39 -4.10 -16.67
N ALA A 138 1.05 -3.81 -15.55
CA ALA A 138 1.15 -2.47 -14.99
C ALA A 138 2.27 -2.33 -13.96
N ASP A 139 2.83 -1.13 -13.85
CA ASP A 139 3.46 -0.67 -12.62
C ASP A 139 2.35 -0.19 -11.67
N LEU A 140 2.42 -0.55 -10.39
CA LEU A 140 1.48 -0.09 -9.37
C LEU A 140 2.17 1.01 -8.54
N PRO A 141 2.05 2.29 -8.97
CA PRO A 141 2.88 3.37 -8.43
C PRO A 141 2.45 3.83 -7.04
N VAL A 142 1.31 3.34 -6.54
CA VAL A 142 0.75 3.71 -5.24
C VAL A 142 -0.20 2.61 -4.74
N LEU A 143 -0.13 2.30 -3.45
CA LEU A 143 -1.02 1.37 -2.72
C LEU A 143 -1.99 2.13 -1.82
N PRO A 144 -3.23 1.64 -1.59
CA PRO A 144 -4.15 2.25 -0.64
C PRO A 144 -3.50 2.48 0.73
N PRO A 145 -3.72 3.62 1.40
CA PRO A 145 -3.07 3.93 2.68
C PRO A 145 -3.31 2.84 3.74
N ASP A 146 -4.50 2.22 3.72
CA ASP A 146 -4.87 1.14 4.63
C ASP A 146 -4.00 -0.12 4.48
N THR A 147 -3.26 -0.28 3.37
CA THR A 147 -2.31 -1.39 3.21
C THR A 147 -1.13 -1.34 4.20
N ILE A 148 -0.94 -0.22 4.91
CA ILE A 148 -0.01 -0.13 6.03
C ILE A 148 -0.33 -1.15 7.14
N ASP A 149 -1.61 -1.51 7.30
CA ASP A 149 -2.07 -2.45 8.32
C ASP A 149 -1.60 -3.90 8.05
N VAL A 150 -1.20 -4.18 6.82
CA VAL A 150 -0.67 -5.48 6.38
C VAL A 150 0.80 -5.37 5.96
N ASP A 151 1.50 -4.35 6.45
CA ASP A 151 2.91 -4.07 6.13
C ASP A 151 3.15 -3.94 4.61
N TYR A 152 2.13 -3.57 3.82
CA TYR A 152 2.18 -3.59 2.36
C TYR A 152 2.43 -4.99 1.74
N GLU A 153 2.25 -6.09 2.49
CA GLU A 153 2.32 -7.47 1.96
C GLU A 153 1.00 -7.86 1.28
N VAL A 154 0.86 -7.41 0.03
CA VAL A 154 -0.36 -7.58 -0.76
C VAL A 154 -0.08 -8.29 -2.08
N ILE A 155 -1.06 -9.07 -2.55
CA ILE A 155 -1.09 -9.59 -3.91
C ILE A 155 -1.75 -8.51 -4.80
N PRO A 156 -1.08 -8.01 -5.84
CA PRO A 156 -1.64 -7.01 -6.74
C PRO A 156 -2.49 -7.67 -7.84
N LEU A 157 -3.71 -7.17 -8.07
CA LEU A 157 -4.58 -7.62 -9.14
C LEU A 157 -5.26 -6.45 -9.83
N ILE A 158 -5.05 -6.27 -11.13
CA ILE A 158 -5.51 -5.10 -11.89
C ILE A 158 -6.84 -5.42 -12.59
N VAL A 159 -7.92 -4.84 -12.06
CA VAL A 159 -9.28 -4.97 -12.60
C VAL A 159 -9.65 -3.84 -13.56
N ALA A 160 -9.02 -2.69 -13.38
CA ALA A 160 -9.16 -1.54 -14.26
C ALA A 160 -7.82 -0.81 -14.37
N GLU A 161 -7.65 -0.09 -15.46
CA GLU A 161 -6.49 0.75 -15.72
C GLU A 161 -6.89 2.22 -15.67
N GLY A 162 -5.95 3.08 -15.28
CA GLY A 162 -6.14 4.51 -15.22
C GLY A 162 -6.94 5.01 -14.04
N CYS A 163 -7.28 6.28 -14.12
CA CYS A 163 -8.17 6.99 -13.21
C CYS A 163 -9.17 7.75 -14.07
N ARG A 164 -10.43 7.87 -13.63
CA ARG A 164 -11.40 8.76 -14.29
C ARG A 164 -10.96 10.22 -14.27
N TYR A 165 -10.16 10.59 -13.26
CA TYR A 165 -9.59 11.92 -13.14
C TYR A 165 -8.14 11.97 -13.64
N ARG A 166 -7.75 13.14 -14.16
CA ARG A 166 -6.37 13.44 -14.57
C ARG A 166 -5.81 14.64 -13.80
N CYS A 167 -6.08 14.68 -12.50
CA CYS A 167 -5.78 15.80 -11.60
C CYS A 167 -4.33 16.31 -11.77
N ARG A 168 -4.10 17.62 -11.88
CA ARG A 168 -2.77 18.18 -12.19
C ARG A 168 -1.69 17.75 -11.20
N PHE A 169 -2.02 17.68 -9.90
CA PHE A 169 -1.08 17.33 -8.83
C PHE A 169 -0.69 15.84 -8.77
N CYS A 170 -1.49 14.94 -9.35
CA CYS A 170 -1.30 13.51 -9.18
C CYS A 170 -0.03 13.03 -9.91
N ARG A 171 0.94 12.51 -9.14
CA ARG A 171 2.19 11.92 -9.64
C ARG A 171 2.04 10.46 -10.06
N PHE A 172 0.91 9.82 -9.74
CA PHE A 172 0.64 8.40 -9.97
C PHE A 172 -0.13 8.13 -11.27
N LYS A 173 -0.20 9.12 -12.17
CA LYS A 173 -0.94 9.00 -13.44
C LYS A 173 -0.33 7.91 -14.32
N THR A 174 -1.20 7.10 -14.89
CA THR A 174 -0.86 6.20 -15.99
C THR A 174 -1.06 6.91 -17.32
N ALA A 175 -0.36 6.45 -18.38
CA ALA A 175 -0.46 7.06 -19.71
C ALA A 175 -1.87 6.97 -20.34
N GLY A 176 -2.64 5.95 -20.00
CA GLY A 176 -3.97 5.66 -20.56
C GLY A 176 -5.15 6.42 -19.93
N GLY A 177 -6.33 6.29 -20.54
CA GLY A 177 -7.61 6.65 -19.91
C GLY A 177 -8.12 5.51 -19.03
N PHE A 178 -9.26 5.72 -18.37
CA PHE A 178 -9.90 4.67 -17.57
C PHE A 178 -10.39 3.51 -18.46
N ARG A 179 -10.06 2.27 -18.11
CA ARG A 179 -10.50 1.06 -18.84
C ARG A 179 -10.64 -0.15 -17.92
N VAL A 180 -11.80 -0.77 -17.91
CA VAL A 180 -12.03 -2.05 -17.19
C VAL A 180 -11.41 -3.20 -17.99
N ARG A 181 -10.74 -4.13 -17.31
CA ARG A 181 -10.16 -5.33 -17.92
C ARG A 181 -11.23 -6.40 -18.14
N SER A 182 -11.05 -7.22 -19.17
CA SER A 182 -11.97 -8.32 -19.44
C SER A 182 -11.85 -9.41 -18.37
N ARG A 183 -12.96 -10.11 -18.10
CA ARG A 183 -13.00 -11.26 -17.18
C ARG A 183 -11.96 -12.33 -17.52
N GLN A 184 -11.73 -12.57 -18.82
CA GLN A 184 -10.73 -13.53 -19.28
C GLN A 184 -9.32 -13.07 -18.93
N ASN A 185 -9.01 -11.78 -19.10
CA ASN A 185 -7.72 -11.23 -18.72
C ASN A 185 -7.50 -11.32 -17.19
N ILE A 186 -8.51 -10.94 -16.39
CA ILE A 186 -8.44 -11.03 -14.92
C ILE A 186 -8.23 -12.49 -14.47
N ALA A 187 -8.98 -13.43 -15.03
CA ALA A 187 -8.82 -14.85 -14.69
C ALA A 187 -7.45 -15.40 -15.09
N ALA A 188 -6.90 -14.98 -16.23
CA ALA A 188 -5.54 -15.35 -16.63
C ALA A 188 -4.49 -14.78 -15.67
N GLN A 189 -4.67 -13.53 -15.24
CA GLN A 189 -3.80 -12.88 -14.26
C GLN A 189 -3.82 -13.62 -12.91
N ILE A 190 -4.98 -13.97 -12.37
CA ILE A 190 -5.09 -14.71 -11.10
C ILE A 190 -4.33 -16.05 -11.17
N ARG A 191 -4.47 -16.78 -12.28
CA ARG A 191 -3.74 -18.05 -12.48
C ARG A 191 -2.23 -17.83 -12.56
N ALA A 192 -1.79 -16.84 -13.33
CA ALA A 192 -0.37 -16.55 -13.45
C ALA A 192 0.24 -16.05 -12.13
N LEU A 193 -0.50 -15.27 -11.32
CA LEU A 193 -0.10 -14.89 -9.97
C LEU A 193 -0.01 -16.13 -9.06
N LYS A 194 -0.99 -17.04 -9.14
CA LYS A 194 -0.94 -18.30 -8.40
C LYS A 194 0.35 -19.07 -8.70
N ASP A 195 0.72 -19.17 -9.98
CA ASP A 195 1.92 -19.87 -10.42
C ASP A 195 3.20 -19.14 -9.99
N LEU A 196 3.22 -17.80 -10.07
CA LEU A 196 4.36 -16.97 -9.66
C LEU A 196 4.66 -17.09 -8.17
N TYR A 197 3.63 -16.97 -7.33
CA TYR A 197 3.77 -17.06 -5.87
C TYR A 197 3.95 -18.50 -5.40
N GLY A 198 3.31 -19.47 -6.06
CA GLY A 198 3.46 -20.90 -5.79
C GLY A 198 3.27 -21.24 -4.31
N ASP A 199 4.21 -22.00 -3.76
CA ASP A 199 4.20 -22.42 -2.35
C ASP A 199 4.23 -21.25 -1.36
N ASP A 200 4.62 -20.04 -1.80
CA ASP A 200 4.70 -18.87 -0.95
C ASP A 200 3.34 -18.21 -0.69
N LEU A 201 2.29 -18.58 -1.42
CA LEU A 201 0.93 -18.05 -1.25
C LEU A 201 0.41 -18.17 0.18
N VAL A 202 0.82 -19.22 0.91
CA VAL A 202 0.46 -19.40 2.33
C VAL A 202 0.96 -18.27 3.24
N ASN A 203 1.89 -17.44 2.77
CA ASN A 203 2.38 -16.25 3.48
C ASN A 203 1.63 -14.96 3.11
N TYR A 204 0.57 -15.05 2.31
CA TYR A 204 -0.24 -13.91 1.87
C TYR A 204 -1.71 -14.15 2.23
N ASN A 205 -2.42 -13.11 2.67
CA ASN A 205 -3.88 -13.13 2.85
C ASN A 205 -4.54 -11.82 2.37
N SER A 206 -3.79 -10.96 1.69
CA SER A 206 -4.22 -9.59 1.41
C SER A 206 -4.14 -9.32 -0.08
N LEU A 207 -5.23 -8.80 -0.65
CA LEU A 207 -5.40 -8.54 -2.07
C LEU A 207 -5.62 -7.04 -2.29
N VAL A 208 -4.95 -6.46 -3.28
CA VAL A 208 -5.27 -5.11 -3.78
C VAL A 208 -5.91 -5.25 -5.15
N LEU A 209 -7.13 -4.76 -5.30
CA LEU A 209 -7.73 -4.53 -6.61
C LEU A 209 -7.25 -3.17 -7.10
N GLY A 210 -6.27 -3.21 -8.00
CA GLY A 210 -5.35 -2.12 -8.26
C GLY A 210 -5.71 -1.17 -9.39
N GLN A 211 -4.80 -0.18 -9.48
CA GLN A 211 -4.84 1.15 -10.08
C GLN A 211 -5.79 2.15 -9.40
N ASN A 212 -5.65 3.42 -9.79
CA ASN A 212 -6.04 4.61 -9.03
C ASN A 212 -7.54 4.82 -8.83
N ASP A 213 -8.40 4.01 -9.48
CA ASP A 213 -9.86 4.11 -9.42
C ASP A 213 -10.53 2.75 -9.67
N ALA A 214 -10.00 1.70 -9.04
CA ALA A 214 -10.49 0.33 -9.23
C ALA A 214 -11.99 0.17 -8.91
N LEU A 215 -12.53 0.96 -7.97
CA LEU A 215 -13.96 0.95 -7.62
C LEU A 215 -14.87 1.20 -8.84
N ALA A 216 -14.41 2.00 -9.81
CA ALA A 216 -15.12 2.29 -11.04
C ALA A 216 -15.29 1.08 -11.97
N ALA A 217 -14.67 -0.08 -11.68
CA ALA A 217 -14.87 -1.32 -12.43
C ALA A 217 -16.28 -1.90 -12.28
N GLY A 218 -17.02 -1.49 -11.24
CA GLY A 218 -18.40 -1.89 -11.00
C GLY A 218 -18.56 -3.20 -10.22
N ALA A 219 -19.74 -3.38 -9.63
CA ALA A 219 -20.04 -4.44 -8.67
C ALA A 219 -19.76 -5.85 -9.23
N ASP A 220 -20.25 -6.12 -10.44
CA ASP A 220 -20.14 -7.43 -11.07
C ASP A 220 -18.68 -7.87 -11.27
N ILE A 221 -17.81 -6.96 -11.72
CA ILE A 221 -16.38 -7.26 -11.88
C ILE A 221 -15.70 -7.40 -10.52
N LEU A 222 -15.91 -6.48 -9.58
CA LEU A 222 -15.22 -6.49 -8.29
C LEU A 222 -15.57 -7.73 -7.46
N ILE A 223 -16.86 -8.03 -7.31
CA ILE A 223 -17.34 -9.16 -6.48
C ILE A 223 -16.86 -10.49 -7.07
N SER A 224 -17.07 -10.71 -8.37
CA SER A 224 -16.68 -11.96 -9.01
C SER A 224 -15.16 -12.15 -9.06
N THR A 225 -14.41 -11.05 -9.19
CA THR A 225 -12.94 -11.09 -9.16
C THR A 225 -12.43 -11.42 -7.76
N ALA A 226 -12.93 -10.75 -6.73
CA ALA A 226 -12.53 -11.01 -5.35
C ALA A 226 -12.85 -12.45 -4.94
N GLN A 227 -14.04 -12.96 -5.28
CA GLN A 227 -14.39 -14.38 -5.05
C GLN A 227 -13.42 -15.33 -5.78
N MET A 228 -13.17 -15.10 -7.08
CA MET A 228 -12.25 -15.94 -7.86
C MET A 228 -10.83 -15.91 -7.29
N ALA A 229 -10.34 -14.74 -6.86
CA ALA A 229 -9.03 -14.59 -6.28
C ALA A 229 -8.93 -15.33 -4.94
N TYR A 230 -9.95 -15.24 -4.09
CA TYR A 230 -10.04 -15.98 -2.84
C TYR A 230 -9.86 -17.48 -3.06
N ASP A 231 -10.63 -18.04 -3.99
CA ASP A 231 -10.67 -19.47 -4.28
C ASP A 231 -9.38 -19.96 -4.96
N LEU A 232 -8.93 -19.27 -6.01
CA LEU A 232 -7.80 -19.74 -6.82
C LEU A 232 -6.45 -19.53 -6.13
N LEU A 233 -6.29 -18.42 -5.39
CA LEU A 233 -5.10 -18.14 -4.59
C LEU A 233 -5.15 -18.83 -3.23
N ASN A 234 -6.28 -19.46 -2.87
CA ASN A 234 -6.47 -20.22 -1.64
C ASN A 234 -6.15 -19.40 -0.38
N LEU A 235 -6.68 -18.17 -0.31
CA LEU A 235 -6.35 -17.22 0.77
C LEU A 235 -6.81 -17.72 2.15
N SER A 236 -7.79 -18.63 2.21
CA SER A 236 -8.20 -19.34 3.42
C SER A 236 -7.10 -20.20 4.05
N SER A 237 -6.09 -20.62 3.28
CA SER A 237 -5.00 -21.48 3.76
C SER A 237 -3.77 -20.68 4.21
N SER A 238 -3.89 -19.36 4.31
CA SER A 238 -2.83 -18.49 4.77
C SER A 238 -2.47 -18.73 6.24
N PHE A 239 -1.19 -18.55 6.60
CA PHE A 239 -0.73 -18.58 7.99
C PHE A 239 -1.10 -17.31 8.76
N HIS A 240 -1.53 -16.26 8.07
CA HIS A 240 -2.03 -15.05 8.72
C HIS A 240 -3.34 -15.35 9.44
N ARG A 241 -3.42 -14.94 10.71
CA ARG A 241 -4.63 -15.11 11.51
C ARG A 241 -5.68 -14.10 11.11
N GLY A 242 -6.95 -14.51 11.14
CA GLY A 242 -8.09 -13.66 10.84
C GLY A 242 -8.57 -13.79 9.40
N GLN A 243 -9.45 -12.89 9.00
CA GLN A 243 -10.00 -12.86 7.65
C GLN A 243 -8.99 -12.25 6.67
N PRO A 244 -8.95 -12.71 5.41
CA PRO A 244 -8.25 -12.04 4.32
C PRO A 244 -8.64 -10.57 4.15
N ASN A 245 -7.75 -9.75 3.62
CA ASN A 245 -8.00 -8.32 3.39
C ASN A 245 -8.18 -8.03 1.90
N LEU A 246 -9.09 -7.10 1.58
CA LEU A 246 -9.33 -6.60 0.24
C LEU A 246 -9.19 -5.09 0.22
N PHE A 247 -8.28 -4.55 -0.58
CA PHE A 247 -8.03 -3.11 -0.66
C PHE A 247 -8.37 -2.57 -2.04
N ILE A 248 -9.08 -1.43 -2.08
CA ILE A 248 -9.59 -0.81 -3.31
C ILE A 248 -9.40 0.71 -3.24
N PHE A 249 -8.91 1.32 -4.31
CA PHE A 249 -9.01 2.78 -4.50
C PHE A 249 -10.31 3.15 -5.23
N GLY A 250 -10.91 4.26 -4.84
CA GLY A 250 -12.06 4.86 -5.53
C GLY A 250 -11.96 6.37 -5.69
N SER A 251 -12.50 6.85 -6.79
CA SER A 251 -12.86 8.26 -7.00
C SER A 251 -14.18 8.61 -6.31
N VAL A 252 -14.42 9.91 -6.09
CA VAL A 252 -15.71 10.45 -5.63
C VAL A 252 -16.87 9.96 -6.49
N ASP A 253 -16.78 10.07 -7.82
CA ASP A 253 -17.87 9.66 -8.71
C ASP A 253 -18.10 8.15 -8.67
N SER A 254 -17.03 7.34 -8.73
CA SER A 254 -17.18 5.87 -8.63
C SER A 254 -17.82 5.44 -7.31
N PHE A 255 -17.50 6.14 -6.22
CA PHE A 255 -18.05 5.85 -4.91
C PHE A 255 -19.50 6.29 -4.79
N LEU A 256 -19.87 7.44 -5.36
CA LEU A 256 -21.26 7.92 -5.38
C LEU A 256 -22.14 7.05 -6.28
N GLU A 257 -21.61 6.57 -7.41
CA GLU A 257 -22.28 5.62 -8.30
C GLU A 257 -22.45 4.22 -7.71
N ALA A 258 -21.56 3.79 -6.81
CA ALA A 258 -21.63 2.46 -6.17
C ALA A 258 -22.90 2.32 -5.32
N ASP A 259 -23.83 1.46 -5.72
CA ASP A 259 -25.07 1.24 -4.98
C ASP A 259 -24.92 0.26 -3.81
N HIS A 260 -26.01 0.03 -3.07
CA HIS A 260 -26.03 -0.91 -1.95
C HIS A 260 -25.70 -2.35 -2.40
N SER A 261 -26.01 -2.72 -3.64
CA SER A 261 -25.75 -4.08 -4.13
C SER A 261 -24.26 -4.39 -4.21
N LEU A 262 -23.44 -3.38 -4.54
CA LEU A 262 -21.99 -3.49 -4.50
C LEU A 262 -21.50 -3.78 -3.08
N PHE A 263 -21.95 -3.00 -2.10
CA PHE A 263 -21.52 -3.15 -0.71
C PHE A 263 -22.06 -4.45 -0.08
N ASP A 264 -23.32 -4.80 -0.32
CA ASP A 264 -23.90 -6.08 0.11
C ASP A 264 -23.14 -7.27 -0.48
N GLY A 265 -22.71 -7.17 -1.73
CA GLY A 265 -21.92 -8.18 -2.40
C GLY A 265 -20.54 -8.33 -1.79
N LEU A 266 -19.83 -7.22 -1.55
CA LEU A 266 -18.50 -7.23 -0.93
C LEU A 266 -18.53 -7.70 0.53
N ASP A 267 -19.55 -7.30 1.31
CA ASP A 267 -19.68 -7.65 2.74
C ASP A 267 -19.94 -9.15 2.97
N ARG A 268 -20.53 -9.83 1.97
CA ARG A 268 -20.74 -11.29 1.97
C ARG A 268 -19.49 -12.09 1.62
N LEU A 269 -18.48 -11.46 1.03
CA LEU A 269 -17.25 -12.14 0.71
C LEU A 269 -16.43 -12.39 1.99
N PRO A 270 -15.57 -13.41 2.01
CA PRO A 270 -14.70 -13.72 3.15
C PRO A 270 -13.50 -12.76 3.26
N TYR A 271 -13.75 -11.45 3.18
CA TYR A 271 -12.75 -10.38 3.27
C TYR A 271 -13.15 -9.30 4.26
N LEU A 272 -12.15 -8.75 4.95
CA LEU A 272 -12.23 -7.39 5.47
C LEU A 272 -11.88 -6.43 4.31
N THR A 273 -12.86 -5.67 3.86
CA THR A 273 -12.73 -4.80 2.69
C THR A 273 -12.49 -3.36 3.10
N SER A 274 -11.38 -2.79 2.64
CA SER A 274 -11.01 -1.39 2.82
C SER A 274 -11.08 -0.65 1.47
N VAL A 275 -11.93 0.37 1.40
CA VAL A 275 -12.07 1.24 0.23
C VAL A 275 -11.55 2.63 0.58
N ASN A 276 -10.51 3.08 -0.09
CA ASN A 276 -9.96 4.41 0.12
C ASN A 276 -10.41 5.37 -0.98
N ILE A 277 -11.03 6.49 -0.58
CA ILE A 277 -11.56 7.49 -1.50
C ILE A 277 -10.69 8.73 -1.53
N GLY A 278 -10.18 9.09 -2.72
CA GLY A 278 -9.53 10.38 -2.92
C GLY A 278 -10.58 11.50 -2.91
N LEU A 279 -10.73 12.23 -1.80
CA LEU A 279 -11.60 13.41 -1.72
C LEU A 279 -10.86 14.68 -2.12
N GLU A 280 -9.57 14.78 -1.75
CA GLU A 280 -8.66 15.91 -1.94
C GLU A 280 -9.01 17.16 -1.15
N SER A 281 -10.20 17.74 -1.33
CA SER A 281 -10.62 18.94 -0.60
C SER A 281 -12.14 19.17 -0.70
N PRO A 282 -12.80 19.63 0.38
CA PRO A 282 -14.18 20.13 0.32
C PRO A 282 -14.27 21.62 -0.07
N ASP A 283 -13.16 22.26 -0.46
CA ASP A 283 -13.10 23.64 -0.92
C ASP A 283 -12.94 23.72 -2.45
N GLN A 284 -13.82 24.49 -3.11
CA GLN A 284 -13.87 24.55 -4.57
C GLN A 284 -12.62 25.18 -5.18
N GLU A 285 -12.11 26.27 -4.60
CA GLU A 285 -10.91 26.95 -5.08
C GLU A 285 -9.70 26.00 -5.04
N THR A 286 -9.62 25.19 -3.98
CA THR A 286 -8.60 24.14 -3.84
C THR A 286 -8.76 23.05 -4.90
N LEU A 287 -9.97 22.53 -5.13
CA LEU A 287 -10.23 21.53 -6.19
C LEU A 287 -9.84 22.06 -7.58
N ASP A 288 -10.20 23.30 -7.89
CA ASP A 288 -9.87 23.97 -9.15
C ASP A 288 -8.36 24.12 -9.30
N ARG A 289 -7.64 24.48 -8.22
CA ARG A 289 -6.17 24.58 -8.20
C ARG A 289 -5.48 23.24 -8.36
N LEU A 290 -6.04 22.17 -7.81
CA LEU A 290 -5.57 20.80 -8.01
C LEU A 290 -5.90 20.27 -9.41
N GLY A 291 -6.82 20.94 -10.13
CA GLY A 291 -7.32 20.51 -11.43
C GLY A 291 -8.13 19.22 -11.32
N LYS A 292 -8.84 19.03 -10.20
CA LYS A 292 -9.74 17.90 -9.99
C LYS A 292 -11.13 18.31 -10.49
N PRO A 293 -11.70 17.63 -11.51
CA PRO A 293 -12.93 18.06 -12.16
C PRO A 293 -14.16 17.67 -11.33
N LEU A 294 -14.30 18.26 -10.14
CA LEU A 294 -15.37 17.98 -9.19
C LEU A 294 -15.91 19.27 -8.57
N GLN A 295 -17.16 19.18 -8.11
CA GLN A 295 -17.76 20.19 -7.26
C GLN A 295 -17.58 19.82 -5.78
N ALA A 296 -17.33 20.82 -4.93
CA ALA A 296 -17.17 20.65 -3.49
C ALA A 296 -18.37 19.92 -2.84
N ASP A 297 -19.58 20.14 -3.33
CA ASP A 297 -20.78 19.47 -2.80
C ASP A 297 -20.76 17.95 -3.04
N ARG A 298 -20.18 17.49 -4.16
CA ARG A 298 -19.99 16.05 -4.39
C ARG A 298 -18.98 15.44 -3.43
N VAL A 299 -17.97 16.22 -3.03
CA VAL A 299 -17.01 15.78 -2.01
C VAL A 299 -17.70 15.60 -0.66
N ARG A 300 -18.58 16.53 -0.27
CA ARG A 300 -19.40 16.41 0.94
C ARG A 300 -20.36 15.23 0.87
N GLU A 301 -21.04 15.05 -0.26
CA GLU A 301 -21.94 13.90 -0.53
C GLU A 301 -21.18 12.57 -0.36
N ALA A 302 -19.97 12.46 -0.93
CA ALA A 302 -19.14 11.27 -0.80
C ALA A 302 -18.67 11.04 0.64
N PHE A 303 -18.35 12.09 1.38
CA PHE A 303 -18.00 11.98 2.80
C PHE A 303 -19.18 11.49 3.65
N GLN A 304 -20.39 12.01 3.42
CA GLN A 304 -21.60 11.55 4.10
C GLN A 304 -21.90 10.08 3.77
N LYS A 305 -21.78 9.68 2.50
CA LYS A 305 -21.92 8.30 2.07
C LYS A 305 -20.87 7.38 2.70
N MET A 306 -19.62 7.82 2.83
CA MET A 306 -18.56 7.07 3.52
C MET A 306 -18.99 6.75 4.96
N GLN A 307 -19.53 7.73 5.68
CA GLN A 307 -20.02 7.52 7.04
C GLN A 307 -21.20 6.56 7.08
N GLU A 308 -22.13 6.64 6.13
CA GLU A 308 -23.25 5.69 6.00
C GLU A 308 -22.74 4.27 5.78
N VAL A 309 -21.83 4.07 4.83
CA VAL A 309 -21.25 2.75 4.54
C VAL A 309 -20.57 2.16 5.77
N ASN A 310 -19.77 2.95 6.47
CA ASN A 310 -19.10 2.54 7.70
C ASN A 310 -20.07 2.17 8.84
N ARG A 311 -21.31 2.64 8.81
CA ARG A 311 -22.36 2.29 9.79
C ARG A 311 -23.15 1.05 9.38
N SER A 312 -23.32 0.83 8.07
CA SER A 312 -24.28 -0.14 7.55
C SER A 312 -23.69 -1.53 7.30
N TRP A 313 -22.38 -1.63 7.00
CA TRP A 313 -21.73 -2.91 6.68
C TRP A 313 -20.63 -3.27 7.69
N SER A 314 -20.59 -4.54 8.10
CA SER A 314 -19.71 -5.02 9.17
C SER A 314 -18.29 -5.35 8.71
N ASN A 315 -18.11 -5.76 7.46
CA ASN A 315 -16.82 -6.17 6.91
C ASN A 315 -16.22 -5.10 5.99
N ILE A 316 -16.92 -3.98 5.79
CA ILE A 316 -16.46 -2.87 4.95
C ILE A 316 -16.02 -1.71 5.82
N THR A 317 -14.88 -1.13 5.46
CA THR A 317 -14.38 0.14 5.97
C THR A 317 -14.03 1.05 4.80
N VAL A 318 -14.58 2.25 4.81
CA VAL A 318 -14.27 3.30 3.86
C VAL A 318 -13.41 4.35 4.56
N SER A 319 -12.26 4.66 3.99
CA SER A 319 -11.35 5.73 4.41
C SER A 319 -11.30 6.82 3.33
N CYS A 320 -10.79 8.01 3.66
CA CYS A 320 -10.69 9.11 2.71
C CYS A 320 -9.34 9.82 2.77
N ASN A 321 -8.94 10.43 1.65
CA ASN A 321 -7.73 11.25 1.55
C ASN A 321 -8.06 12.71 1.31
N PHE A 322 -7.39 13.60 2.04
CA PHE A 322 -7.29 15.02 1.74
C PHE A 322 -5.84 15.38 1.41
N VAL A 323 -5.65 16.47 0.66
CA VAL A 323 -4.31 16.99 0.39
C VAL A 323 -4.01 18.20 1.25
N LEU A 324 -2.75 18.29 1.68
CA LEU A 324 -2.20 19.44 2.38
C LEU A 324 -1.04 20.03 1.57
N GLY A 325 -0.78 21.33 1.72
CA GLY A 325 0.34 21.99 1.06
C GLY A 325 0.34 23.48 1.34
N SER A 326 1.52 24.07 1.48
CA SER A 326 1.65 25.51 1.72
C SER A 326 1.15 26.35 0.55
N ASP A 327 1.13 25.74 -0.63
CA ASP A 327 0.62 26.34 -1.85
C ASP A 327 -0.89 26.11 -2.03
N LEU A 328 -1.64 25.61 -1.05
CA LEU A 328 -3.10 25.50 -1.17
C LEU A 328 -3.79 26.74 -0.57
N PRO A 329 -5.02 27.07 -1.01
CA PRO A 329 -5.81 28.14 -0.39
C PRO A 329 -5.90 27.95 1.13
N SER A 330 -5.78 29.03 1.90
CA SER A 330 -5.81 28.97 3.37
C SER A 330 -7.10 28.37 3.92
N ARG A 331 -8.21 28.53 3.17
CA ARG A 331 -9.52 27.97 3.48
C ARG A 331 -9.59 26.45 3.40
N ASN A 332 -8.63 25.78 2.76
CA ASN A 332 -8.62 24.33 2.62
C ASN A 332 -8.65 23.63 3.99
N VAL A 333 -7.79 24.06 4.91
CA VAL A 333 -7.68 23.48 6.25
C VAL A 333 -8.99 23.69 7.03
N GLU A 334 -9.50 24.91 7.02
CA GLU A 334 -10.78 25.26 7.68
C GLU A 334 -11.95 24.41 7.12
N ALA A 335 -11.99 24.22 5.80
CA ALA A 335 -13.04 23.43 5.15
C ALA A 335 -12.94 21.93 5.49
N ILE A 336 -11.72 21.38 5.57
CA ILE A 336 -11.48 19.99 6.03
C ILE A 336 -11.90 19.85 7.49
N GLN A 337 -11.53 20.80 8.36
CA GLN A 337 -11.93 20.80 9.77
C GLN A 337 -13.44 20.83 9.96
N ALA A 338 -14.12 21.73 9.23
CA ALA A 338 -15.57 21.84 9.27
C ALA A 338 -16.22 20.52 8.87
N MET A 339 -15.81 19.94 7.73
CA MET A 339 -16.40 18.70 7.23
C MET A 339 -16.13 17.50 8.16
N LEU A 340 -14.90 17.34 8.67
CA LEU A 340 -14.61 16.27 9.62
C LEU A 340 -15.32 16.47 10.97
N GLY A 341 -15.53 17.71 11.40
CA GLY A 341 -16.24 18.07 12.62
C GLY A 341 -17.76 17.92 12.55
N GLU A 342 -18.35 17.73 11.36
CA GLU A 342 -19.78 17.41 11.21
C GLU A 342 -20.14 16.03 11.79
N GLU A 343 -19.16 15.13 11.93
CA GLU A 343 -19.37 13.86 12.60
C GLU A 343 -19.54 14.07 14.11
N THR A 344 -20.57 13.47 14.68
CA THR A 344 -20.99 13.74 16.07
C THR A 344 -20.64 12.60 17.03
N LYS A 345 -20.19 11.45 16.51
CA LYS A 345 -19.83 10.28 17.32
C LYS A 345 -18.46 9.76 16.93
N VAL A 346 -17.64 9.46 17.93
CA VAL A 346 -16.43 8.65 17.74
C VAL A 346 -16.85 7.31 17.12
N LYS A 347 -16.22 6.94 16.01
CA LYS A 347 -16.56 5.73 15.24
C LYS A 347 -15.45 4.69 15.36
N ASP A 348 -15.86 3.43 15.34
CA ASP A 348 -14.95 2.28 15.34
C ASP A 348 -14.37 2.00 13.93
N LYS A 349 -14.81 2.75 12.91
CA LYS A 349 -14.42 2.57 11.50
C LYS A 349 -14.22 3.88 10.77
N GLY A 350 -13.38 3.81 9.74
CA GLY A 350 -13.04 4.92 8.86
C GLY A 350 -11.85 5.71 9.37
N VAL A 351 -11.08 6.25 8.43
CA VAL A 351 -9.87 7.01 8.70
C VAL A 351 -9.81 8.16 7.70
N ALA A 352 -9.41 9.34 8.18
CA ALA A 352 -9.05 10.46 7.33
C ALA A 352 -7.53 10.52 7.19
N TYR A 353 -7.04 10.32 5.98
CA TYR A 353 -5.63 10.43 5.65
C TYR A 353 -5.33 11.80 5.06
N LEU A 354 -4.28 12.45 5.57
CA LEU A 354 -3.77 13.73 5.09
C LEU A 354 -2.52 13.48 4.25
N SER A 355 -2.54 13.92 3.00
CA SER A 355 -1.50 13.67 2.00
C SER A 355 -0.77 14.98 1.68
N PRO A 356 0.39 15.25 2.30
CA PRO A 356 1.18 16.43 1.98
C PRO A 356 1.64 16.38 0.53
N LEU A 357 1.45 17.47 -0.21
CA LEU A 357 1.96 17.62 -1.57
C LEU A 357 3.49 17.65 -1.53
N ILE A 358 4.09 16.69 -2.24
CA ILE A 358 5.54 16.50 -2.31
C ILE A 358 6.21 17.76 -2.89
N GLY A 359 7.14 18.34 -2.13
CA GLY A 359 7.91 19.52 -2.55
C GLY A 359 7.14 20.84 -2.50
N ALA A 360 5.93 20.84 -1.95
CA ALA A 360 5.08 22.03 -1.85
C ALA A 360 4.67 22.33 -0.40
N SER A 361 5.48 21.90 0.57
CA SER A 361 5.10 21.87 1.98
C SER A 361 6.26 22.20 2.92
N GLN A 362 6.08 23.19 3.81
CA GLN A 362 6.99 23.38 4.94
C GLN A 362 6.60 22.47 6.10
N ARG A 363 7.53 21.63 6.59
CA ARG A 363 7.30 20.66 7.68
C ARG A 363 6.53 21.25 8.87
N ARG A 364 6.95 22.42 9.37
CA ARG A 364 6.32 23.06 10.53
C ARG A 364 4.85 23.42 10.26
N GLN A 365 4.55 23.89 9.06
CA GLN A 365 3.20 24.24 8.66
C GLN A 365 2.32 22.98 8.56
N ILE A 366 2.78 21.93 7.88
CA ILE A 366 2.02 20.68 7.77
C ILE A 366 1.72 20.06 9.12
N LEU A 367 2.69 20.03 10.04
CA LEU A 367 2.46 19.49 11.39
C LEU A 367 1.46 20.34 12.18
N LYS A 368 1.46 21.67 11.98
CA LYS A 368 0.47 22.56 12.59
C LYS A 368 -0.93 22.26 12.03
N GLU A 369 -1.09 22.25 10.71
CA GLU A 369 -2.36 21.98 10.03
C GLU A 369 -2.90 20.58 10.37
N PHE A 370 -2.01 19.58 10.40
CA PHE A 370 -2.33 18.22 10.86
C PHE A 370 -2.87 18.23 12.29
N GLY A 371 -2.18 18.89 13.22
CA GLY A 371 -2.61 18.98 14.62
C GLY A 371 -3.91 19.78 14.82
N GLU A 372 -4.20 20.73 13.94
CA GLU A 372 -5.47 21.46 13.92
C GLU A 372 -6.62 20.57 13.43
N ILE A 373 -6.43 19.85 12.32
CA ILE A 373 -7.43 18.91 11.77
C ILE A 373 -7.69 17.74 12.73
N LYS A 374 -6.63 17.14 13.26
CA LYS A 374 -6.75 15.97 14.13
C LYS A 374 -7.51 16.26 15.41
N ARG A 375 -7.37 17.45 15.98
CA ARG A 375 -8.03 17.85 17.23
C ARG A 375 -9.53 18.09 17.05
N THR A 376 -9.96 18.45 15.85
CA THR A 376 -11.36 18.70 15.51
C THR A 376 -12.08 17.45 14.99
N SER A 377 -11.34 16.47 14.50
CA SER A 377 -11.90 15.27 13.88
C SER A 377 -12.24 14.20 14.93
N PRO A 378 -13.47 13.67 14.96
CA PRO A 378 -13.81 12.48 15.72
C PRO A 378 -13.36 11.18 15.03
N LEU A 379 -13.05 11.23 13.72
CA LEU A 379 -12.40 10.14 13.00
C LEU A 379 -10.89 10.14 13.29
N PRO A 380 -10.24 8.96 13.35
CA PRO A 380 -8.78 8.88 13.33
C PRO A 380 -8.20 9.63 12.13
N VAL A 381 -7.18 10.45 12.39
CA VAL A 381 -6.48 11.24 11.37
C VAL A 381 -5.00 10.89 11.36
N PHE A 382 -4.48 10.54 10.19
CA PHE A 382 -3.08 10.19 9.99
C PHE A 382 -2.53 10.83 8.71
N ILE A 383 -1.21 10.99 8.63
CA ILE A 383 -0.49 11.36 7.44
C ILE A 383 -0.33 10.11 6.57
N TYR A 384 -0.66 10.24 5.29
CA TYR A 384 -0.44 9.19 4.33
C TYR A 384 1.02 9.14 3.87
N MET A 385 1.66 8.01 4.12
CA MET A 385 2.98 7.67 3.59
C MET A 385 2.81 6.84 2.33
N ALA A 386 2.78 7.48 1.15
CA ALA A 386 2.56 6.79 -0.11
C ALA A 386 3.62 5.71 -0.36
N GLN A 387 3.18 4.46 -0.57
CA GLN A 387 4.04 3.31 -0.87
C GLN A 387 3.71 2.70 -2.22
N MET A 388 4.69 2.03 -2.81
CA MET A 388 4.57 1.29 -4.06
C MET A 388 4.66 -0.21 -3.80
N LEU A 389 4.25 -0.98 -4.81
CA LEU A 389 4.35 -2.44 -4.83
C LEU A 389 5.78 -2.98 -4.80
#